data_AF-A0A374TNW5-F1
#
_entry.id   AF-A0A374TNW5-F1
#
_cell.length_a   1.000
_cell.length_b   1.000
_cell.length_c   1.000
_cell.angle_alpha   90.00
_cell.angle_beta   90.00
_cell.angle_gamma   90.00
#
_symmetry.space_group_name_H-M   'P 1'
#
loop_
_entity.id
_entity.type
_entity.pdbx_description
1 polymer ?
#
loop_
_entity_poly.entity_id
_entity_poly.type
_entity_poly.pdbx_seq_one_letter_code
_entity_poly.pdbx_strand_id
1 'polypeptide(L)'
;MPKPKRNINASTEIEMSDGTKLKLTISWGLLIKLRALNKQLYSKFSGVVMAGAADDVLKMLDIVYCGYICQYIEDNNTLADALTQDEFIAVAPADVEAVTMAAMELISPKKMARFQNRSESAQGN
;
A
#
# COMPACT_ATOMS: atom_id res chain seq x y z
N MET A 1 5.74 4.44 24.15
CA MET A 1 4.50 4.42 23.34
C MET A 1 4.20 2.98 22.91
N PRO A 2 2.95 2.49 23.02
CA PRO A 2 2.60 1.16 22.51
C PRO A 2 2.77 1.12 20.99
N LYS A 3 3.41 0.06 20.47
CA LYS A 3 3.54 -0.15 19.02
C LYS A 3 2.13 -0.27 18.41
N PRO A 4 1.85 0.42 17.29
CA PRO A 4 0.52 0.37 16.68
C PRO A 4 0.18 -1.07 16.26
N LYS A 5 -1.05 -1.51 16.57
CA LYS A 5 -1.60 -2.77 16.06
C LYS A 5 -1.82 -2.62 14.55
N ARG A 6 -1.04 -3.36 13.75
CA ARG A 6 -1.18 -3.43 12.29
C ARG A 6 -2.19 -4.51 11.94
N ASN A 7 -3.20 -4.17 11.15
CA ASN A 7 -4.17 -5.14 10.64
C ASN A 7 -3.93 -5.28 9.15
N ILE A 8 -3.88 -6.52 8.67
CA ILE A 8 -3.76 -6.89 7.26
C ILE A 8 -5.11 -7.46 6.82
N ASN A 9 -5.42 -7.34 5.52
CA ASN A 9 -6.73 -7.48 4.85
C ASN A 9 -7.41 -6.13 4.64
N ALA A 10 -6.94 -5.41 3.62
CA ALA A 10 -7.49 -4.13 3.19
C ALA A 10 -7.34 -3.98 1.68
N SER A 11 -8.20 -3.18 1.08
CA SER A 11 -8.11 -2.75 -0.30
C SER A 11 -8.42 -1.25 -0.41
N THR A 12 -7.85 -0.61 -1.43
CA THR A 12 -8.07 0.80 -1.77
C THR A 12 -7.76 1.01 -3.27
N GLU A 13 -7.86 2.23 -3.76
CA GLU A 13 -7.53 2.63 -5.12
C GLU A 13 -6.57 3.81 -5.12
N ILE A 14 -5.74 3.90 -6.14
CA ILE A 14 -4.84 5.04 -6.34
C ILE A 14 -4.88 5.49 -7.80
N GLU A 15 -4.90 6.80 -8.02
CA GLU A 15 -4.82 7.40 -9.35
C GLU A 15 -3.37 7.76 -9.66
N MET A 16 -2.84 7.18 -10.73
CA MET A 16 -1.46 7.33 -11.21
C MET A 16 -1.30 8.64 -11.99
N SER A 17 -0.05 9.04 -12.25
CA SER A 17 0.25 10.32 -12.92
C SER A 17 -0.27 10.43 -14.36
N ASP A 18 -0.50 9.29 -15.02
CA ASP A 18 -1.10 9.19 -16.35
C ASP A 18 -2.64 9.17 -16.32
N GLY A 19 -3.25 9.30 -15.14
CA GLY A 19 -4.70 9.22 -14.91
C GLY A 19 -5.24 7.79 -14.77
N THR A 20 -4.38 6.76 -14.87
CA THR A 20 -4.79 5.36 -14.67
C THR A 20 -5.17 5.14 -13.22
N LYS A 21 -6.29 4.46 -12.96
CA LYS A 21 -6.69 4.05 -11.60
C LYS A 21 -6.30 2.60 -11.35
N LEU A 22 -5.48 2.38 -10.34
CA LEU A 22 -5.05 1.05 -9.92
C LEU A 22 -5.74 0.65 -8.62
N LYS A 23 -6.27 -0.57 -8.60
CA LYS A 23 -6.72 -1.22 -7.37
C LYS A 23 -5.51 -1.75 -6.60
N LEU A 24 -5.55 -1.60 -5.28
CA LEU A 24 -4.51 -2.05 -4.38
C LEU A 24 -5.15 -2.94 -3.31
N THR A 25 -4.56 -4.10 -3.06
CA THR A 25 -5.06 -5.04 -2.04
C THR A 25 -3.89 -5.65 -1.29
N ILE A 26 -4.01 -5.79 0.03
CA ILE A 26 -3.09 -6.61 0.82
C ILE A 26 -3.91 -7.55 1.70
N SER A 27 -3.70 -8.86 1.53
CA SER A 27 -4.25 -9.90 2.39
C SER A 27 -3.18 -10.93 2.76
N TRP A 28 -3.40 -11.68 3.84
CA TRP A 28 -2.47 -12.74 4.25
C TRP A 28 -2.26 -13.79 3.15
N GLY A 29 -3.33 -14.18 2.45
CA GLY A 29 -3.25 -15.15 1.36
C GLY A 29 -2.41 -14.64 0.20
N LEU A 30 -2.58 -13.39 -0.20
CA LEU A 30 -1.82 -12.78 -1.30
C LEU A 30 -0.36 -12.56 -0.92
N LEU A 31 -0.06 -12.21 0.33
CA LEU A 31 1.33 -12.10 0.81
C LEU A 31 2.05 -13.46 0.81
N ILE A 32 1.35 -14.55 1.13
CA ILE A 32 1.90 -15.91 1.03
C ILE A 32 2.20 -16.25 -0.45
N LYS A 33 1.27 -15.97 -1.35
CA LYS A 33 1.48 -16.17 -2.80
C LYS A 33 2.66 -15.33 -3.31
N LEU A 34 2.71 -14.05 -2.93
CA LEU A 34 3.82 -13.16 -3.26
C LEU A 34 5.15 -13.73 -2.75
N ARG A 35 5.22 -14.21 -1.51
CA ARG A 35 6.46 -14.82 -0.99
C ARG A 35 6.91 -16.03 -1.81
N ALA A 36 5.97 -16.82 -2.33
CA ALA A 36 6.26 -17.98 -3.17
C ALA A 36 6.75 -17.57 -4.57
N LEU A 37 6.16 -16.53 -5.16
CA LEU A 37 6.50 -16.03 -6.49
C LEU A 37 7.75 -15.14 -6.49
N ASN A 38 7.91 -14.30 -5.48
CA ASN A 38 9.02 -13.35 -5.33
C ASN A 38 9.34 -13.08 -3.84
N LYS A 39 10.21 -13.92 -3.29
CA LYS A 39 10.67 -13.82 -1.89
C LYS A 39 11.35 -12.48 -1.58
N GLN A 40 12.05 -11.88 -2.53
CA GLN A 40 12.78 -10.63 -2.34
C GLN A 40 11.82 -9.47 -2.12
N LEU A 41 10.78 -9.38 -2.96
CA LEU A 41 9.75 -8.34 -2.86
C LEU A 41 8.98 -8.46 -1.54
N TYR A 42 8.57 -9.68 -1.18
CA TYR A 42 7.97 -9.94 0.14
C TYR A 42 8.88 -9.49 1.29
N SER A 43 10.18 -9.82 1.22
CA SER A 43 11.14 -9.48 2.27
C SER A 43 11.28 -7.96 2.42
N LYS A 44 11.35 -7.23 1.29
CA LYS A 44 11.37 -5.75 1.28
C LYS A 44 10.14 -5.16 1.95
N PHE A 45 8.95 -5.56 1.52
CA PHE A 45 7.69 -5.13 2.13
C PHE A 45 7.65 -5.43 3.63
N SER A 46 7.98 -6.66 4.03
CA SER A 46 7.96 -7.06 5.44
C SER A 46 8.93 -6.24 6.29
N GLY A 47 10.10 -5.91 5.76
CA GLY A 47 11.10 -5.05 6.41
C GLY A 47 10.56 -3.64 6.62
N VAL A 48 9.97 -3.04 5.58
CA VAL A 48 9.32 -1.71 5.64
C VAL A 48 8.23 -1.68 6.70
N VAL A 49 7.30 -2.64 6.65
CA VAL A 49 6.20 -2.72 7.60
C VAL A 49 6.72 -2.92 9.02
N MET A 50 7.72 -3.78 9.24
CA MET A 50 8.25 -4.05 10.58
C MET A 50 9.04 -2.88 11.17
N ALA A 51 9.91 -2.25 10.37
CA ALA A 51 10.72 -1.10 10.77
C ALA A 51 9.88 0.15 11.05
N GLY A 52 8.70 0.27 10.41
CA GLY A 52 7.88 1.46 10.44
C GLY A 52 8.16 2.33 9.22
N ALA A 53 7.08 2.78 8.57
CA ALA A 53 7.13 3.54 7.33
C ALA A 53 6.64 5.00 7.47
N ALA A 54 6.19 5.39 8.68
CA ALA A 54 5.40 6.60 8.91
C ALA A 54 6.06 7.91 8.40
N ASP A 55 7.38 7.98 8.42
CA ASP A 55 8.11 9.23 8.15
C ASP A 55 8.94 9.16 6.84
N ASP A 56 8.70 8.17 5.98
CA ASP A 56 9.49 7.92 4.78
C ASP A 56 8.59 7.63 3.57
N VAL A 57 8.45 8.63 2.70
CA VAL A 57 7.57 8.56 1.52
C VAL A 57 7.96 7.42 0.57
N LEU A 58 9.25 7.11 0.42
CA LEU A 58 9.69 6.02 -0.46
C LEU A 58 9.28 4.66 0.12
N LYS A 59 9.30 4.52 1.45
CA LYS A 59 8.75 3.35 2.12
C LYS A 59 7.23 3.26 2.03
N MET A 60 6.52 4.39 2.01
CA MET A 60 5.08 4.38 1.72
C MET A 60 4.81 3.91 0.29
N LEU A 61 5.61 4.37 -0.67
CA LEU A 61 5.50 3.93 -2.07
C LEU A 61 5.81 2.42 -2.22
N ASP A 62 6.75 1.88 -1.46
CA ASP A 62 6.99 0.43 -1.38
C ASP A 62 5.75 -0.35 -0.90
N ILE A 63 4.97 0.21 0.04
CA ILE A 63 3.73 -0.40 0.53
C ILE A 63 2.66 -0.36 -0.57
N VAL A 64 2.50 0.77 -1.25
CA VAL A 64 1.56 0.93 -2.37
C VAL A 64 1.90 -0.06 -3.49
N TYR A 65 3.17 -0.16 -3.87
CA TYR A 65 3.63 -1.11 -4.88
C TYR A 65 3.35 -2.57 -4.48
N CYS A 66 3.55 -2.93 -3.20
CA CYS A 66 3.15 -4.25 -2.71
C CYS A 66 1.64 -4.49 -2.85
N GLY A 67 0.81 -3.46 -2.57
CA GLY A 67 -0.64 -3.52 -2.77
C GLY A 67 -1.03 -3.75 -4.24
N TYR A 68 -0.33 -3.10 -5.18
CA TYR A 68 -0.49 -3.34 -6.61
C TYR A 68 -0.12 -4.78 -6.99
N ILE A 69 1.03 -5.26 -6.53
CA ILE A 69 1.50 -6.62 -6.85
C ILE A 69 0.56 -7.69 -6.29
N CYS A 70 0.06 -7.50 -5.07
CA CYS A 70 -0.91 -8.41 -4.48
C CYS A 70 -2.24 -8.40 -5.26
N GLN A 71 -2.75 -7.24 -5.68
CA GLN A 71 -3.91 -7.16 -6.56
C GLN A 71 -3.66 -7.87 -7.90
N TYR A 72 -2.49 -7.65 -8.50
CA TYR A 72 -2.14 -8.28 -9.77
C TYR A 72 -2.09 -9.81 -9.65
N ILE A 73 -1.55 -10.35 -8.55
CA ILE A 73 -1.58 -11.79 -8.25
C ILE A 73 -3.02 -12.28 -8.04
N GLU A 74 -3.89 -11.48 -7.43
CA GLU A 74 -5.30 -11.83 -7.26
C GLU A 74 -5.99 -12.03 -8.60
N ASP A 75 -5.77 -11.11 -9.53
CA ASP A 75 -6.43 -11.10 -10.84
C ASP A 75 -5.81 -12.11 -11.83
N ASN A 76 -4.50 -12.33 -11.77
CA ASN A 76 -3.76 -13.08 -12.80
C ASN A 76 -3.07 -14.36 -12.28
N ASN A 77 -2.94 -14.53 -10.96
CA ASN A 77 -2.23 -15.65 -10.32
C ASN A 77 -0.77 -15.85 -10.81
N THR A 78 -0.12 -14.77 -11.27
CA THR A 78 1.26 -14.73 -11.78
C THR A 78 1.86 -13.32 -11.57
N LEU A 79 3.12 -13.13 -11.97
CA LEU A 79 3.83 -11.85 -12.02
C LEU A 79 4.42 -11.51 -13.40
N ALA A 80 4.19 -12.34 -14.42
CA ALA A 80 4.92 -12.27 -15.69
C ALA A 80 4.82 -10.90 -16.40
N ASP A 81 3.66 -10.25 -16.36
CA ASP A 81 3.42 -8.95 -17.00
C ASP A 81 3.03 -7.86 -15.96
N ALA A 82 3.39 -8.08 -14.69
CA ALA A 82 3.25 -7.05 -13.68
C ALA A 82 4.30 -5.95 -13.91
N LEU A 83 3.93 -4.69 -13.68
CA LEU A 83 4.88 -3.58 -13.66
C LEU A 83 6.00 -3.91 -12.67
N THR A 84 7.23 -3.72 -13.11
CA THR A 84 8.38 -3.69 -12.21
C THR A 84 8.28 -2.49 -11.28
N GLN A 85 9.11 -2.48 -10.24
CA GLN A 85 9.11 -1.39 -9.29
C GLN A 85 9.50 -0.06 -9.94
N ASP A 86 10.50 -0.07 -10.81
CA ASP A 86 10.96 1.15 -11.49
C ASP A 86 9.90 1.69 -12.46
N GLU A 87 9.21 0.81 -13.18
CA GLU A 87 8.08 1.19 -14.04
C GLU A 87 6.92 1.75 -13.23
N PHE A 88 6.59 1.13 -12.09
CA PHE A 88 5.55 1.63 -11.19
C PHE A 88 5.91 3.02 -10.63
N ILE A 89 7.17 3.24 -10.24
CA ILE A 89 7.65 4.53 -9.72
C ILE A 89 7.63 5.60 -10.82
N ALA A 90 7.98 5.25 -12.06
CA ALA A 90 7.98 6.18 -13.18
C ALA A 90 6.61 6.80 -13.47
N VAL A 91 5.53 6.07 -13.14
CA VAL A 91 4.15 6.55 -13.30
C VAL A 91 3.45 6.84 -11.98
N ALA A 92 4.17 6.77 -10.85
CA ALA A 92 3.60 6.98 -9.52
C ALA A 92 2.90 8.35 -9.39
N PRO A 93 1.89 8.47 -8.52
CA PRO A 93 1.22 9.75 -8.31
C PRO A 93 2.21 10.82 -7.85
N ALA A 94 2.09 12.03 -8.41
CA ALA A 94 2.86 13.18 -7.96
C ALA A 94 2.41 13.68 -6.57
N ASP A 95 1.19 13.32 -6.17
CA ASP A 95 0.62 13.65 -4.87
C ASP A 95 1.14 12.70 -3.77
N VAL A 96 2.06 13.21 -2.96
CA VAL A 96 2.66 12.51 -1.81
C VAL A 96 1.62 12.18 -0.74
N GLU A 97 0.60 13.02 -0.56
CA GLU A 97 -0.47 12.77 0.40
C GLU A 97 -1.32 11.58 -0.05
N ALA A 98 -1.68 11.52 -1.34
CA ALA A 98 -2.40 10.38 -1.90
C ALA A 98 -1.63 9.05 -1.71
N VAL A 99 -0.33 9.03 -1.98
CA VAL A 99 0.53 7.86 -1.74
C VAL A 99 0.52 7.46 -0.27
N THR A 100 0.66 8.44 0.62
CA THR A 100 0.71 8.21 2.07
C THR A 100 -0.63 7.65 2.57
N MET A 101 -1.74 8.22 2.11
CA MET A 101 -3.08 7.77 2.47
C MET A 101 -3.35 6.34 2.02
N ALA A 102 -3.08 6.04 0.74
CA ALA A 102 -3.24 4.69 0.20
C ALA A 102 -2.40 3.66 0.96
N ALA A 103 -1.14 3.97 1.25
CA ALA A 103 -0.28 3.09 2.05
C ALA A 103 -0.87 2.85 3.46
N MET A 104 -1.32 3.90 4.13
CA MET A 104 -1.89 3.80 5.47
C MET A 104 -3.19 3.02 5.51
N GLU A 105 -4.03 3.11 4.48
CA GLU A 105 -5.24 2.31 4.35
C GLU A 105 -4.92 0.82 4.23
N LEU A 106 -3.86 0.47 3.51
CA LEU A 106 -3.46 -0.93 3.31
C LEU A 106 -2.89 -1.60 4.56
N ILE A 107 -2.12 -0.88 5.39
CA ILE A 107 -1.41 -1.47 6.55
C ILE A 107 -1.96 -1.03 7.92
N SER A 108 -2.90 -0.09 7.95
CA SER A 108 -3.50 0.47 9.17
C SER A 108 -4.94 0.99 8.96
N PRO A 109 -5.85 0.20 8.36
CA PRO A 109 -7.19 0.67 7.93
C PRO A 109 -8.03 1.30 9.06
N LYS A 110 -7.95 0.76 10.28
CA LYS A 110 -8.70 1.30 11.44
C LYS A 110 -8.22 2.68 11.92
N LYS A 111 -7.00 3.11 11.57
CA LYS A 111 -6.50 4.44 11.92
C LYS A 111 -7.04 5.52 10.97
N MET A 112 -7.30 5.19 9.71
CA MET A 112 -7.89 6.14 8.76
C MET A 112 -9.32 6.52 9.11
N ALA A 113 -10.15 5.54 9.51
CA ALA A 113 -11.48 5.82 10.05
C ALA A 113 -11.44 6.81 11.23
N ARG A 114 -10.36 6.80 12.03
CA ARG A 114 -10.18 7.76 13.14
C ARG A 114 -9.64 9.12 12.68
N PHE A 115 -8.86 9.17 11.60
CA PHE A 115 -8.32 10.41 11.04
C PHE A 115 -9.43 11.21 10.34
N GLN A 116 -10.25 10.55 9.51
CA GLN A 116 -11.40 11.15 8.83
C GLN A 116 -12.41 11.74 9.83
N ASN A 117 -12.80 10.97 10.85
CA ASN A 117 -13.71 11.46 11.90
C ASN A 117 -13.17 12.69 12.66
N ARG A 118 -11.84 12.85 12.74
CA ARG A 118 -11.20 13.97 13.45
C ARG A 118 -11.12 15.22 12.57
N SER A 119 -10.92 15.07 11.27
CA SER A 119 -10.95 16.16 10.29
C SER A 119 -12.34 16.76 10.14
N GLU A 120 -13.39 15.93 10.09
CA GLU A 120 -14.79 16.38 10.06
C GLU A 120 -15.19 17.12 11.34
N SER A 121 -14.70 16.67 12.51
CA SER A 121 -14.95 17.33 13.80
C SER A 121 -14.24 18.69 13.94
N ALA A 122 -13.19 18.95 13.15
CA ALA A 122 -12.41 20.18 13.21
C ALA A 122 -12.89 21.26 12.21
N GLN A 123 -13.67 20.87 11.20
CA GLN A 123 -14.28 21.80 10.23
C GLN A 123 -15.70 22.25 10.64
N GLY A 124 -16.24 21.72 11.73
CA GLY A 124 -17.59 22.00 12.23
C GLY A 124 -17.67 22.89 13.48
N ASN A 125 -16.67 23.75 13.74
CA ASN A 125 -16.70 24.66 14.89
C ASN A 125 -16.16 26.06 14.55
#